data_AF-A0A4W6EH95-F1
#
_entry.id   AF-A0A4W6EH95-F1
#
_cell.length_a   1.000
_cell.length_b   1.000
_cell.length_c   1.000
_cell.angle_alpha   90.00
_cell.angle_beta   90.00
_cell.angle_gamma   90.00
#
_symmetry.space_group_name_H-M   'P 1'
#
loop_
_entity.id
_entity.type
_entity.pdbx_description
1 polymer ?
#
loop_
_entity_poly.entity_id
_entity_poly.type
_entity_poly.pdbx_seq_one_letter_code
_entity_poly.pdbx_strand_id
1 'polypeptide(L)'
;MTGGCLWTTGLLLLVCVKVAVWANDGDAVFIREFTLIRRDHLPEEPLHDSSQKPEDPSSRTARSEEDRDTLWDAWGSWSECSRTCGGGASYSLRRCLSSKTCEGQNIKYRTCSNVDCPPETGDFRAQQCSAHADVRYQGQYHEWLPVYNDPDNPCALKCKANGSGLVVELAPKVLDGTRCYTESLDMCISGVCQIVGCDHELGSTAKEDNCGVCSGDGSSCRLVRGHYKSQHASGKSKESALRHFDLF
;
A
#
# COMPACT_ATOMS: atom_id res chain seq x y z
N MET A 1 23.97 37.52 -2.56
CA MET A 1 24.05 38.74 -1.73
C MET A 1 25.47 39.29 -1.86
N THR A 2 25.56 40.61 -1.94
CA THR A 2 26.67 41.45 -2.44
C THR A 2 28.08 41.09 -1.93
N GLY A 3 29.03 40.91 -2.85
CA GLY A 3 30.47 40.86 -2.57
C GLY A 3 31.21 41.81 -3.52
N GLY A 4 31.79 42.88 -2.97
CA GLY A 4 32.58 43.86 -3.71
C GLY A 4 34.03 43.43 -3.88
N CYS A 5 34.61 43.72 -5.05
CA CYS A 5 36.02 43.45 -5.36
C CYS A 5 36.81 44.76 -5.40
N LEU A 6 37.80 44.92 -4.52
CA LEU A 6 38.91 45.86 -4.69
C LEU A 6 40.03 45.17 -5.48
N TRP A 7 40.50 45.83 -6.53
CA TRP A 7 41.57 45.36 -7.41
C TRP A 7 42.90 45.99 -6.97
N THR A 8 43.92 45.17 -6.76
CA THR A 8 45.32 45.63 -6.83
C THR A 8 46.14 44.63 -7.65
N THR A 9 46.84 45.18 -8.63
CA THR A 9 47.66 44.50 -9.63
C THR A 9 49.01 44.11 -9.03
N GLY A 10 49.31 42.81 -9.00
CA GLY A 10 50.60 42.28 -8.58
C GLY A 10 50.88 40.97 -9.28
N LEU A 11 51.85 41.01 -10.20
CA LEU A 11 52.33 39.87 -10.99
C LEU A 11 53.04 38.87 -10.05
N LEU A 12 52.31 37.84 -9.61
CA LEU A 12 52.87 36.67 -8.95
C LEU A 12 52.50 35.45 -9.80
N LEU A 13 53.52 34.73 -10.27
CA LEU A 13 53.42 33.41 -10.89
C LEU A 13 52.74 32.45 -9.90
N LEU A 14 51.41 32.41 -9.92
CA LEU A 14 50.63 31.33 -9.33
C LEU A 14 50.68 30.16 -10.31
N VAL A 15 51.57 29.23 -10.01
CA VAL A 15 51.49 27.85 -10.51
C VAL A 15 50.08 27.35 -10.18
N CYS A 16 49.19 27.33 -11.16
CA CYS A 16 47.91 26.65 -11.06
C CYS A 16 48.20 25.15 -10.96
N VAL A 17 48.37 24.63 -9.75
CA VAL A 17 48.26 23.20 -9.50
C VAL A 17 46.80 22.84 -9.79
N LYS A 18 46.56 22.30 -10.98
CA LYS A 18 45.32 21.58 -11.27
C LYS A 18 45.32 20.35 -10.37
N VAL A 19 44.69 20.45 -9.20
CA VAL A 19 44.25 19.26 -8.48
C VAL A 19 43.09 18.69 -9.31
N ALA A 20 43.41 17.73 -10.17
CA ALA A 20 42.40 16.88 -10.76
C ALA A 20 41.79 16.07 -9.62
N VAL A 21 40.57 16.42 -9.21
CA VAL A 21 39.73 15.53 -8.41
C VAL A 21 39.14 14.54 -9.40
N TRP A 22 39.65 13.32 -9.37
CA TRP A 22 39.09 12.23 -10.14
C TRP A 22 37.82 11.81 -9.39
N ALA A 23 36.67 12.21 -9.92
CA ALA A 23 35.40 11.62 -9.53
C ALA A 23 35.44 10.16 -10.02
N ASN A 24 35.53 9.21 -9.10
CA ASN A 24 35.23 7.82 -9.44
C ASN A 24 33.74 7.74 -9.73
N ASP A 25 33.43 7.54 -11.01
CA ASP A 25 32.15 7.05 -11.51
C ASP A 25 31.95 5.64 -10.93
N GLY A 26 31.38 5.59 -9.73
CA GLY A 26 30.88 4.37 -9.14
C GLY A 26 29.50 4.11 -9.72
N ASP A 27 29.44 3.35 -10.81
CA ASP A 27 28.23 2.82 -11.39
C ASP A 27 27.29 2.30 -10.29
N ALA A 28 26.16 2.99 -10.08
CA ALA A 28 25.07 2.47 -9.29
C ALA A 28 24.37 1.38 -10.12
N VAL A 29 24.78 0.14 -9.92
CA VAL A 29 24.15 -1.03 -10.54
C VAL A 29 22.75 -1.22 -9.93
N PHE A 30 21.74 -0.94 -10.75
CA PHE A 30 20.35 -1.31 -10.50
C PHE A 30 20.23 -2.84 -10.56
N ILE A 31 20.18 -3.52 -9.41
CA ILE A 31 19.95 -4.97 -9.39
C ILE A 31 18.45 -5.21 -9.53
N ARG A 32 17.98 -5.43 -10.77
CA ARG A 32 16.80 -6.25 -11.02
C ARG A 32 17.28 -7.59 -11.53
N GLU A 33 17.52 -8.53 -10.62
CA GLU A 33 17.63 -9.92 -11.04
C GLU A 33 17.25 -10.89 -9.92
N PHE A 34 16.16 -11.61 -10.18
CA PHE A 34 15.77 -12.86 -9.56
C PHE A 34 16.79 -13.91 -9.99
N THR A 35 17.90 -14.01 -9.27
CA THR A 35 18.90 -15.06 -9.52
C THR A 35 18.47 -16.34 -8.82
N LEU A 36 17.99 -17.30 -9.61
CA LEU A 36 17.83 -18.70 -9.21
C LEU A 36 19.21 -19.29 -8.91
N ILE A 37 19.48 -19.62 -7.64
CA ILE A 37 20.71 -20.29 -7.24
C ILE A 37 20.57 -21.80 -7.48
N ARG A 38 21.62 -22.32 -8.13
CA ARG A 38 21.86 -23.69 -8.57
C ARG A 38 21.91 -24.67 -7.40
N ARG A 39 21.16 -25.77 -7.53
CA ARG A 39 21.11 -26.90 -6.61
C ARG A 39 22.29 -27.84 -6.90
N ASP A 40 23.37 -27.71 -6.15
CA ASP A 40 24.45 -28.70 -6.11
C ASP A 40 24.55 -29.27 -4.68
N HIS A 41 24.70 -30.60 -4.58
CA HIS A 41 24.86 -31.47 -3.40
C HIS A 41 23.62 -32.23 -2.88
N LEU A 42 23.34 -33.36 -3.53
CA LEU A 42 22.67 -34.54 -2.93
C LEU A 42 23.75 -35.56 -2.51
N PRO A 43 23.73 -36.07 -1.28
CA PRO A 43 24.33 -37.36 -0.93
C PRO A 43 23.26 -38.47 -0.86
N GLU A 44 23.72 -39.69 -1.15
CA GLU A 44 23.01 -40.93 -1.42
C GLU A 44 22.17 -41.50 -0.26
N GLU A 45 21.08 -42.19 -0.61
CA GLU A 45 20.33 -43.09 0.26
C GLU A 45 21.05 -44.43 0.45
N PRO A 46 20.78 -45.13 1.57
CA PRO A 46 20.77 -46.58 1.58
C PRO A 46 19.40 -47.17 1.94
N LEU A 47 19.04 -48.13 1.09
CA LEU A 47 17.98 -49.14 1.10
C LEU A 47 17.75 -49.86 2.45
N HIS A 48 16.49 -50.02 2.86
CA HIS A 48 15.97 -51.13 3.71
C HIS A 48 14.44 -51.04 3.80
N ASP A 49 13.60 -52.07 3.88
CA ASP A 49 13.58 -53.49 3.49
C ASP A 49 12.07 -53.82 3.47
N SER A 50 11.70 -54.68 2.54
CA SER A 50 10.37 -55.16 2.26
C SER A 50 9.75 -55.99 3.40
N SER A 51 8.49 -55.71 3.73
CA SER A 51 7.60 -56.69 4.37
C SER A 51 6.15 -56.41 3.97
N GLN A 52 5.63 -57.30 3.13
CA GLN A 52 4.24 -57.33 2.65
C GLN A 52 3.29 -57.87 3.73
N LYS A 53 2.08 -57.29 3.83
CA LYS A 53 0.86 -57.99 4.27
C LYS A 53 -0.37 -57.41 3.53
N PRO A 54 -1.46 -58.19 3.38
CA PRO A 54 -2.31 -58.18 2.20
C PRO A 54 -3.50 -57.23 2.33
N GLU A 55 -4.02 -56.85 1.16
CA GLU A 55 -5.21 -56.01 0.98
C GLU A 55 -6.50 -56.77 1.33
N ASP A 56 -7.42 -56.08 2.01
CA ASP A 56 -8.83 -56.46 2.17
C ASP A 56 -9.69 -55.44 1.42
N PRO A 57 -10.49 -55.84 0.41
CA PRO A 57 -11.18 -54.93 -0.48
C PRO A 57 -12.55 -54.54 0.06
N SER A 58 -12.63 -53.63 1.03
CA SER A 58 -13.89 -52.94 1.33
C SER A 58 -13.71 -51.70 2.22
N SER A 59 -13.32 -50.57 1.64
CA SER A 59 -13.90 -49.29 2.05
C SER A 59 -13.85 -48.31 0.88
N ARG A 60 -15.04 -47.83 0.54
CA ARG A 60 -15.30 -46.89 -0.53
C ARG A 60 -14.53 -45.60 -0.26
N THR A 61 -13.91 -45.08 -1.31
CA THR A 61 -13.21 -43.79 -1.38
C THR A 61 -13.95 -42.66 -0.67
N ALA A 62 -13.53 -42.33 0.55
CA ALA A 62 -13.53 -40.96 1.02
C ALA A 62 -12.11 -40.44 0.74
N ARG A 63 -11.93 -39.72 -0.38
CA ARG A 63 -10.70 -38.96 -0.60
C ARG A 63 -10.68 -37.90 0.49
N SER A 64 -9.80 -38.09 1.46
CA SER A 64 -9.63 -37.24 2.63
C SER A 64 -9.36 -35.81 2.19
N GLU A 65 -10.17 -34.88 2.70
CA GLU A 65 -9.92 -33.43 2.56
C GLU A 65 -8.58 -33.02 3.20
N GLU A 66 -8.00 -33.87 4.05
CA GLU A 66 -6.66 -33.73 4.63
C GLU A 66 -5.51 -33.78 3.61
N ASP A 67 -5.70 -34.38 2.44
CA ASP A 67 -4.64 -34.50 1.44
C ASP A 67 -4.57 -33.28 0.49
N ARG A 68 -5.40 -32.25 0.76
CA ARG A 68 -5.44 -31.02 -0.05
C ARG A 68 -4.52 -29.92 0.49
N ASP A 69 -4.28 -29.91 1.80
CA ASP A 69 -3.33 -29.00 2.45
C ASP A 69 -1.87 -29.51 2.40
N THR A 70 -1.66 -30.80 2.13
CA THR A 70 -0.32 -31.40 1.95
C THR A 70 0.36 -31.00 0.64
N LEU A 71 -0.41 -30.46 -0.33
CA LEU A 71 0.10 -30.02 -1.63
C LEU A 71 0.79 -28.64 -1.55
N TRP A 72 0.47 -27.84 -0.54
CA TRP A 72 1.07 -26.52 -0.33
C TRP A 72 2.22 -26.60 0.68
N ASP A 73 3.28 -25.85 0.41
CA ASP A 73 4.31 -25.57 1.41
C ASP A 73 3.76 -24.67 2.52
N ALA A 74 4.45 -24.63 3.65
CA ALA A 74 4.16 -23.68 4.70
C ALA A 74 4.20 -22.24 4.17
N TRP A 75 3.37 -21.37 4.74
CA TRP A 75 3.43 -19.95 4.46
C TRP A 75 4.80 -19.40 4.87
N GLY A 76 5.45 -18.70 3.95
CA GLY A 76 6.68 -17.99 4.23
C GLY A 76 6.47 -16.85 5.23
N SER A 77 7.59 -16.27 5.68
CA SER A 77 7.56 -15.06 6.48
C SER A 77 6.83 -13.93 5.74
N TRP A 78 6.21 -13.06 6.53
CA TRP A 78 5.61 -11.84 6.01
C TRP A 78 6.67 -10.91 5.43
N SER A 79 6.36 -10.25 4.31
CA SER A 79 7.18 -9.20 3.72
C SER A 79 7.25 -8.00 4.64
N GLU A 80 8.18 -7.10 4.35
CA GLU A 80 8.15 -5.75 4.91
C GLU A 80 6.80 -5.08 4.62
N CYS A 81 6.37 -4.22 5.53
CA CYS A 81 5.15 -3.47 5.37
C CYS A 81 5.35 -2.42 4.27
N SER A 82 4.36 -2.24 3.40
CA SER A 82 4.41 -1.22 2.35
C SER A 82 4.51 0.21 2.90
N ARG A 83 4.14 0.41 4.17
CA ARG A 83 4.20 1.68 4.88
C ARG A 83 4.70 1.48 6.31
N THR A 84 5.32 2.52 6.86
CA THR A 84 5.78 2.53 8.26
C THR A 84 4.74 3.09 9.23
N CYS A 85 3.68 3.72 8.71
CA CYS A 85 2.57 4.28 9.48
C CYS A 85 1.29 4.37 8.62
N GLY A 86 0.16 4.69 9.25
CA GLY A 86 -1.13 5.00 8.64
C GLY A 86 -1.83 3.81 8.01
N GLY A 87 -1.43 2.58 8.36
CA GLY A 87 -1.91 1.33 7.78
C GLY A 87 -1.29 1.06 6.41
N GLY A 88 -0.51 -0.01 6.31
CA GLY A 88 0.03 -0.54 5.07
C GLY A 88 -0.37 -2.01 4.86
N ALA A 89 0.17 -2.62 3.81
CA ALA A 89 -0.06 -4.02 3.49
C ALA A 89 1.27 -4.80 3.50
N SER A 90 1.20 -6.04 3.97
CA SER A 90 2.29 -7.01 3.92
C SER A 90 1.75 -8.30 3.31
N TYR A 91 2.59 -9.02 2.59
CA TYR A 91 2.21 -10.27 1.94
C TYR A 91 3.05 -11.44 2.43
N SER A 92 2.49 -12.63 2.36
CA SER A 92 3.19 -13.89 2.62
C SER A 92 2.93 -14.82 1.43
N LEU A 93 3.99 -15.52 1.01
CA LEU A 93 3.97 -16.42 -0.15
C LEU A 93 4.09 -17.87 0.32
N ARG A 94 3.47 -18.79 -0.42
CA ARG A 94 3.68 -20.23 -0.29
C ARG A 94 3.90 -20.85 -1.67
N ARG A 95 4.61 -21.98 -1.71
CA ARG A 95 4.88 -22.70 -2.96
C ARG A 95 3.97 -23.92 -3.08
N CYS A 96 3.58 -24.25 -4.30
CA CYS A 96 2.92 -25.52 -4.58
C CYS A 96 4.00 -26.61 -4.66
N LEU A 97 3.90 -27.64 -3.83
CA LEU A 97 4.83 -28.78 -3.79
C LEU A 97 4.46 -29.88 -4.80
N SER A 98 3.25 -29.81 -5.36
CA SER A 98 2.72 -30.81 -6.31
C SER A 98 3.02 -30.48 -7.76
N SER A 99 3.22 -31.52 -8.57
CA SER A 99 3.45 -31.41 -10.03
C SER A 99 2.17 -31.23 -10.85
N LYS A 100 0.98 -31.40 -10.25
CA LYS A 100 -0.29 -31.38 -10.99
C LYS A 100 -0.89 -29.98 -11.05
N THR A 101 -1.25 -29.42 -9.90
CA THR A 101 -1.75 -28.04 -9.68
C THR A 101 -2.19 -27.97 -8.22
N CYS A 102 -2.01 -26.81 -7.58
CA CYS A 102 -2.54 -26.56 -6.25
C CYS A 102 -3.76 -25.63 -6.33
N GLU A 103 -4.83 -25.97 -5.61
CA GLU A 103 -6.02 -25.13 -5.51
C GLU A 103 -5.86 -24.05 -4.43
N GLY A 104 -6.28 -22.83 -4.74
CA GLY A 104 -6.20 -21.68 -3.84
C GLY A 104 -5.06 -20.70 -4.18
N GLN A 105 -4.95 -19.65 -3.38
CA GLN A 105 -3.97 -18.59 -3.61
C GLN A 105 -2.58 -18.99 -3.09
N ASN A 106 -1.53 -18.62 -3.83
CA ASN A 106 -0.12 -18.74 -3.43
C ASN A 106 0.39 -17.52 -2.65
N ILE A 107 -0.45 -16.50 -2.49
CA ILE A 107 -0.18 -15.25 -1.79
C ILE A 107 -1.33 -14.93 -0.85
N LYS A 108 -1.02 -14.43 0.34
CA LYS A 108 -1.99 -13.84 1.27
C LYS A 108 -1.50 -12.50 1.76
N TYR A 109 -2.43 -11.65 2.17
CA TYR A 109 -2.14 -10.29 2.63
C TYR A 109 -2.63 -10.08 4.05
N ARG A 110 -2.03 -9.09 4.72
CA ARG A 110 -2.49 -8.56 6.00
C ARG A 110 -2.21 -7.06 6.06
N THR A 111 -2.94 -6.38 6.92
CA THR A 111 -2.60 -5.01 7.34
C THR A 111 -1.37 -5.03 8.27
N CYS A 112 -0.63 -3.93 8.27
CA CYS A 112 0.54 -3.73 9.10
C CYS A 112 0.76 -2.23 9.35
N SER A 113 1.59 -1.87 10.33
CA SER A 113 1.93 -0.49 10.65
C SER A 113 0.70 0.41 10.90
N ASN A 114 -0.23 -0.06 11.73
CA ASN A 114 -1.50 0.63 12.05
C ASN A 114 -1.34 1.84 13.00
N VAL A 115 -0.12 2.32 13.20
CA VAL A 115 0.17 3.54 13.97
C VAL A 115 -0.07 4.76 13.11
N ASP A 116 -0.70 5.80 13.65
CA ASP A 116 -0.97 7.02 12.88
C ASP A 116 0.32 7.68 12.36
N CYS A 117 0.22 8.21 11.15
CA CYS A 117 1.34 8.95 10.56
C CYS A 117 1.46 10.34 11.18
N PRO A 118 2.69 10.86 11.36
CA PRO A 118 2.90 12.28 11.57
C PRO A 118 2.23 13.11 10.45
N PRO A 119 1.74 14.32 10.76
CA PRO A 119 1.07 15.17 9.77
C PRO A 119 1.98 15.54 8.58
N GLU A 120 3.30 15.55 8.80
CA GLU A 120 4.30 15.89 7.78
C GLU A 120 4.56 14.77 6.75
N THR A 121 4.12 13.53 7.01
CA THR A 121 4.38 12.39 6.11
C THR A 121 3.69 12.58 4.76
N GLY A 122 2.61 13.36 4.69
CA GLY A 122 1.82 13.55 3.48
C GLY A 122 1.03 12.30 3.08
N ASP A 123 0.28 12.42 1.99
CA ASP A 123 -0.56 11.33 1.48
C ASP A 123 0.24 10.33 0.63
N PHE A 124 0.02 9.04 0.86
CA PHE A 124 0.74 7.96 0.18
C PHE A 124 0.38 7.86 -1.30
N ARG A 125 -0.84 8.21 -1.71
CA ARG A 125 -1.21 8.28 -3.13
C ARG A 125 -0.59 9.51 -3.81
N ALA A 126 -0.55 10.64 -3.11
CA ALA A 126 0.12 11.85 -3.59
C ALA A 126 1.63 11.62 -3.83
N GLN A 127 2.30 10.91 -2.91
CA GLN A 127 3.71 10.54 -3.07
C GLN A 127 3.93 9.73 -4.36
N GLN A 128 3.06 8.76 -4.66
CA GLN A 128 3.13 7.96 -5.87
C GLN A 128 2.96 8.81 -7.15
N CYS A 129 2.05 9.79 -7.18
CA CYS A 129 1.97 10.73 -8.29
C CYS A 129 3.24 11.60 -8.42
N SER A 130 3.72 12.14 -7.30
CA SER A 130 4.90 13.01 -7.28
C SER A 130 6.18 12.31 -7.75
N ALA A 131 6.25 10.98 -7.59
CA ALA A 131 7.37 10.16 -8.06
C ALA A 131 7.52 10.15 -9.60
N HIS A 132 6.54 10.67 -10.34
CA HIS A 132 6.59 10.82 -11.81
C HIS A 132 6.94 12.25 -12.27
N ALA A 133 7.27 13.17 -11.36
CA ALA A 133 7.54 14.57 -11.70
C ALA A 133 8.85 14.75 -12.51
N ASP A 134 9.78 13.80 -12.43
CA ASP A 134 11.04 13.76 -13.16
C ASP A 134 10.94 13.05 -14.54
N VAL A 135 9.77 12.53 -14.88
CA VAL A 135 9.49 11.90 -16.17
C VAL A 135 8.71 12.88 -17.06
N ARG A 136 9.20 13.08 -18.30
CA ARG A 136 8.48 13.91 -19.28
C ARG A 136 7.25 13.19 -19.79
N TYR A 137 6.09 13.82 -19.65
CA TYR A 137 4.86 13.39 -20.32
C TYR A 137 4.58 14.34 -21.48
N GLN A 138 4.40 13.78 -22.68
CA GLN A 138 4.21 14.57 -23.91
C GLN A 138 5.27 15.68 -24.11
N GLY A 139 6.51 15.43 -23.67
CA GLY A 139 7.64 16.35 -23.80
C GLY A 139 7.76 17.43 -22.72
N GLN A 140 6.84 17.48 -21.75
CA GLN A 140 6.85 18.44 -20.65
C GLN A 140 6.95 17.75 -19.29
N TYR A 141 7.52 18.45 -18.32
CA TYR A 141 7.44 18.04 -16.92
C TYR A 141 6.17 18.60 -16.31
N HIS A 142 5.54 17.79 -15.46
CA HIS A 142 4.34 18.18 -14.74
C HIS A 142 4.51 17.91 -13.27
N GLU A 143 3.96 18.80 -12.46
CA GLU A 143 3.71 18.51 -11.05
C GLU A 143 2.41 17.70 -10.98
N TRP A 144 2.51 16.44 -10.57
CA TRP A 144 1.39 15.52 -10.56
C TRP A 144 0.69 15.51 -9.20
N LEU A 145 -0.62 15.76 -9.21
CA LEU A 145 -1.49 15.66 -8.05
C LEU A 145 -2.40 14.43 -8.18
N PRO A 146 -2.70 13.72 -7.08
CA PRO A 146 -3.55 12.53 -7.12
C PRO A 146 -5.00 12.88 -7.45
N VAL A 147 -5.65 11.98 -8.18
CA VAL A 147 -7.11 11.93 -8.33
C VAL A 147 -7.64 10.91 -7.34
N TYR A 148 -8.60 11.31 -6.52
CA TYR A 148 -9.23 10.46 -5.49
C TYR A 148 -10.62 10.01 -5.92
N ASN A 149 -11.11 8.96 -5.26
CA ASN A 149 -12.50 8.50 -5.34
C ASN A 149 -12.97 8.24 -6.79
N ASP A 150 -12.09 7.68 -7.62
CA ASP A 150 -12.45 7.25 -8.97
C ASP A 150 -13.52 6.15 -8.89
N PRO A 151 -14.68 6.32 -9.55
CA PRO A 151 -15.79 5.38 -9.41
C PRO A 151 -15.55 4.06 -10.14
N ASP A 152 -14.74 4.07 -11.20
CA ASP A 152 -14.53 2.91 -12.05
C ASP A 152 -13.33 2.09 -11.56
N ASN A 153 -12.19 2.75 -11.34
CA ASN A 153 -10.92 2.13 -10.99
C ASN A 153 -10.26 2.88 -9.82
N PRO A 154 -10.78 2.76 -8.59
CA PRO A 154 -10.25 3.46 -7.41
C PRO A 154 -8.81 3.07 -7.05
N CYS A 155 -8.30 1.96 -7.59
CA CYS A 155 -6.95 1.48 -7.33
C CYS A 155 -5.96 1.70 -8.47
N ALA A 156 -6.36 2.38 -9.55
CA ALA A 156 -5.43 2.86 -10.57
C ALA A 156 -4.74 4.15 -10.10
N LEU A 157 -3.49 4.38 -10.53
CA LEU A 157 -2.79 5.62 -10.23
C LEU A 157 -3.16 6.69 -11.27
N LYS A 158 -4.29 7.36 -11.04
CA LYS A 158 -4.71 8.51 -11.84
C LYS A 158 -4.19 9.80 -11.21
N CYS A 159 -3.49 10.60 -12.01
CA CYS A 159 -2.89 11.85 -11.58
C CYS A 159 -3.30 12.97 -12.54
N LYS A 160 -3.49 14.17 -11.99
CA LYS A 160 -3.75 15.40 -12.73
C LYS A 160 -2.54 16.31 -12.67
N ALA A 161 -2.20 16.95 -13.79
CA ALA A 161 -1.10 17.91 -13.81
C ALA A 161 -1.53 19.25 -13.19
N ASN A 162 -0.78 19.73 -12.21
CA ASN A 162 -1.07 20.97 -11.49
C ASN A 162 -1.13 22.16 -12.46
N GLY A 163 -2.09 23.06 -12.25
CA GLY A 163 -2.34 24.21 -13.12
C GLY A 163 -2.86 23.87 -14.52
N SER A 164 -3.20 22.61 -14.81
CA SER A 164 -3.77 22.18 -16.09
C SER A 164 -5.01 21.29 -15.89
N GLY A 165 -5.81 21.10 -16.94
CA GLY A 165 -6.94 20.16 -16.95
C GLY A 165 -6.56 18.73 -17.34
N LEU A 166 -5.27 18.42 -17.50
CA LEU A 166 -4.80 17.12 -17.97
C LEU A 166 -4.87 16.10 -16.83
N VAL A 167 -5.65 15.03 -17.04
CA VAL A 167 -5.75 13.86 -16.15
C VAL A 167 -5.29 12.64 -16.93
N VAL A 168 -4.38 11.86 -16.33
CA VAL A 168 -3.79 10.68 -16.96
C VAL A 168 -3.67 9.54 -15.95
N GLU A 169 -3.69 8.32 -16.45
CA GLU A 169 -3.36 7.13 -15.66
C GLU A 169 -1.86 6.84 -15.82
N LEU A 170 -1.08 7.11 -14.77
CA LEU A 170 0.38 6.93 -14.79
C LEU A 170 0.79 5.48 -14.50
N ALA A 171 -0.04 4.73 -13.79
CA ALA A 171 0.15 3.30 -13.56
C ALA A 171 -1.20 2.57 -13.41
N PRO A 172 -1.29 1.30 -13.87
CA PRO A 172 -2.52 0.52 -13.82
C PRO A 172 -2.96 0.18 -12.39
N LYS A 173 -2.03 0.20 -11.43
CA LYS A 173 -2.33 0.02 -10.01
C LYS A 173 -1.42 0.88 -9.14
N VAL A 174 -1.96 1.36 -8.03
CA VAL A 174 -1.20 1.93 -6.92
C VAL A 174 -0.48 0.83 -6.14
N LEU A 175 0.48 1.23 -5.30
CA LEU A 175 1.16 0.34 -4.36
C LEU A 175 0.18 -0.24 -3.33
N ASP A 176 0.41 -1.48 -2.94
CA ASP A 176 -0.44 -2.18 -1.97
C ASP A 176 -0.48 -1.45 -0.63
N GLY A 177 -1.67 -1.33 -0.04
CA GLY A 177 -1.90 -0.55 1.20
C GLY A 177 -2.23 0.93 0.98
N THR A 178 -2.28 1.40 -0.27
CA THR A 178 -2.84 2.73 -0.58
C THR A 178 -4.35 2.72 -0.37
N ARG A 179 -4.91 3.72 0.33
CA ARG A 179 -6.36 3.83 0.51
C ARG A 179 -7.09 3.97 -0.82
N CYS A 180 -8.20 3.25 -1.01
CA CYS A 180 -9.01 3.39 -2.21
C CYS A 180 -9.73 4.75 -2.22
N TYR A 181 -10.40 5.04 -1.11
CA TYR A 181 -11.25 6.20 -0.89
C TYR A 181 -10.76 7.04 0.29
N THR A 182 -11.06 8.34 0.28
CA THR A 182 -10.60 9.27 1.35
C THR A 182 -11.32 9.05 2.68
N GLU A 183 -12.58 8.63 2.63
CA GLU A 183 -13.46 8.48 3.82
C GLU A 183 -13.52 7.04 4.35
N SER A 184 -12.67 6.13 3.84
CA SER A 184 -12.69 4.71 4.21
C SER A 184 -11.30 4.22 4.59
N LEU A 185 -11.24 3.16 5.40
CA LEU A 185 -10.01 2.41 5.68
C LEU A 185 -9.66 1.43 4.54
N ASP A 186 -10.60 1.20 3.61
CA ASP A 186 -10.41 0.30 2.49
C ASP A 186 -9.14 0.63 1.70
N MET A 187 -8.40 -0.42 1.34
CA MET A 187 -7.10 -0.27 0.70
C MET A 187 -6.95 -1.13 -0.53
N CYS A 188 -6.13 -0.65 -1.46
CA CYS A 188 -5.79 -1.33 -2.69
C CYS A 188 -4.82 -2.47 -2.40
N ILE A 189 -5.20 -3.68 -2.82
CA ILE A 189 -4.38 -4.89 -2.76
C ILE A 189 -4.42 -5.54 -4.13
N SER A 190 -3.26 -5.65 -4.76
CA SER A 190 -3.10 -6.19 -6.11
C SER A 190 -4.01 -5.53 -7.14
N GLY A 191 -4.26 -4.22 -7.00
CA GLY A 191 -5.10 -3.43 -7.90
C GLY A 191 -6.62 -3.54 -7.65
N VAL A 192 -7.05 -4.27 -6.62
CA VAL A 192 -8.45 -4.39 -6.22
C VAL A 192 -8.67 -3.69 -4.88
N CYS A 193 -9.78 -2.97 -4.74
CA CYS A 193 -10.13 -2.36 -3.47
C CYS A 193 -10.65 -3.41 -2.49
N GLN A 194 -9.94 -3.60 -1.37
CA GLN A 194 -10.28 -4.55 -0.32
C GLN A 194 -10.79 -3.81 0.91
N ILE A 195 -11.79 -4.41 1.56
CA ILE A 195 -12.38 -3.84 2.77
C ILE A 195 -11.42 -3.91 3.94
N VAL A 196 -11.42 -2.88 4.78
CA VAL A 196 -10.69 -2.87 6.05
C VAL A 196 -11.64 -2.41 7.15
N GLY A 197 -11.78 -3.23 8.19
CA GLY A 197 -12.65 -2.90 9.32
C GLY A 197 -12.11 -1.75 10.16
N CYS A 198 -12.93 -1.21 11.05
CA CYS A 198 -12.51 -0.20 12.04
C CYS A 198 -11.42 -0.70 13.01
N ASP A 199 -11.21 -2.02 13.06
CA ASP A 199 -10.15 -2.71 13.79
C ASP A 199 -8.81 -2.71 13.03
N HIS A 200 -8.78 -2.06 11.87
CA HIS A 200 -7.63 -2.02 10.95
C HIS A 200 -7.22 -3.41 10.44
N GLU A 201 -8.15 -4.36 10.36
CA GLU A 201 -7.90 -5.70 9.82
C GLU A 201 -8.43 -5.84 8.37
N LEU A 202 -7.57 -6.37 7.49
CA LEU A 202 -7.94 -6.61 6.09
C LEU A 202 -9.03 -7.69 6.00
N GLY A 203 -10.14 -7.36 5.34
CA GLY A 203 -11.28 -8.26 5.21
C GLY A 203 -12.22 -8.28 6.43
N SER A 204 -11.93 -7.50 7.47
CA SER A 204 -12.83 -7.38 8.62
C SER A 204 -14.09 -6.60 8.27
N THR A 205 -15.22 -7.07 8.80
CA THR A 205 -16.53 -6.42 8.66
C THR A 205 -16.87 -5.54 9.86
N ALA A 206 -15.92 -5.35 10.79
CA ALA A 206 -16.07 -4.48 11.94
C ALA A 206 -16.34 -3.03 11.52
N LYS A 207 -17.32 -2.40 12.15
CA LYS A 207 -17.71 -1.02 11.91
C LYS A 207 -17.75 -0.25 13.22
N GLU A 208 -17.52 1.05 13.12
CA GLU A 208 -17.74 1.95 14.24
C GLU A 208 -19.24 1.99 14.59
N ASP A 209 -19.53 2.08 15.89
CA ASP A 209 -20.87 2.41 16.36
C ASP A 209 -21.16 3.91 16.18
N ASN A 210 -22.36 4.34 16.57
CA ASN A 210 -22.75 5.76 16.47
C ASN A 210 -21.91 6.70 17.35
N CYS A 211 -21.07 6.15 18.23
CA CYS A 211 -20.18 6.89 19.11
C CYS A 211 -18.74 6.94 18.60
N GLY A 212 -18.46 6.38 17.41
CA GLY A 212 -17.11 6.28 16.84
C GLY A 212 -16.26 5.19 17.49
N VAL A 213 -16.85 4.26 18.25
CA VAL A 213 -16.13 3.15 18.87
C VAL A 213 -16.23 1.93 17.95
N CYS A 214 -15.07 1.40 17.55
CA CYS A 214 -15.03 0.18 16.74
C CYS A 214 -15.70 -1.00 17.45
N SER A 215 -16.66 -1.64 16.78
CA SER A 215 -17.48 -2.72 17.36
C SER A 215 -18.13 -2.36 18.69
N GLY A 216 -18.43 -1.08 18.90
CA GLY A 216 -19.12 -0.59 20.09
C GLY A 216 -20.61 -0.96 20.11
N ASP A 217 -21.20 -0.83 21.29
CA ASP A 217 -22.61 -1.11 21.55
C ASP A 217 -23.47 0.17 21.62
N GLY A 218 -22.88 1.34 21.35
CA GLY A 218 -23.54 2.64 21.44
C GLY A 218 -23.70 3.17 22.86
N SER A 219 -23.05 2.56 23.87
CA SER A 219 -23.15 2.99 25.28
C SER A 219 -22.16 4.08 25.68
N SER A 220 -21.13 4.34 24.87
CA SER A 220 -20.05 5.29 25.16
C SER A 220 -20.43 6.76 24.93
N CYS A 221 -21.54 7.01 24.22
CA CYS A 221 -22.06 8.34 23.95
C CYS A 221 -23.57 8.42 24.24
N ARG A 222 -24.12 9.63 24.21
CA ARG A 222 -25.57 9.86 24.38
C ARG A 222 -26.05 10.84 23.32
N LEU A 223 -27.25 10.59 22.80
CA LEU A 223 -27.87 11.49 21.84
C LEU A 223 -28.16 12.86 22.46
N VAL A 224 -27.58 13.93 21.89
CA VAL A 224 -27.86 15.31 22.29
C VAL A 224 -28.69 15.99 21.19
N ARG A 225 -29.96 16.29 21.49
CA ARG A 225 -30.83 17.06 20.58
C ARG A 225 -30.70 18.56 20.84
N GLY A 226 -30.23 19.32 19.85
CA GLY A 226 -30.15 20.79 19.91
C GLY A 226 -31.14 21.47 18.97
N HIS A 227 -31.74 22.59 19.42
CA HIS A 227 -32.49 23.49 18.55
C HIS A 227 -31.62 24.70 18.21
N TYR A 228 -31.28 24.88 16.93
CA TYR A 228 -30.57 26.08 16.47
C TYR A 228 -31.54 27.25 16.34
N LYS A 229 -31.35 28.31 17.13
CA LYS A 229 -32.05 29.60 16.94
C LYS A 229 -31.18 30.48 16.04
N SER A 230 -31.59 30.70 14.79
CA SER A 230 -30.93 31.67 13.93
C SER A 230 -31.20 33.09 14.45
N GLN A 231 -30.15 33.78 14.89
CA GLN A 231 -30.22 35.20 15.18
C GLN A 231 -29.86 35.97 13.90
N HIS A 232 -30.80 36.04 12.96
CA HIS A 232 -30.77 37.04 11.90
C HIS A 232 -31.95 38.00 12.09
N ALA A 233 -31.65 39.16 12.66
CA ALA A 233 -32.53 40.31 12.63
C ALA A 233 -32.62 40.83 11.18
N SER A 234 -33.72 40.56 10.51
CA SER A 234 -34.53 41.58 9.82
C SER A 234 -35.73 40.88 9.17
N GLY A 235 -36.91 41.42 9.42
CA GLY A 235 -38.18 40.74 9.22
C GLY A 235 -38.39 40.15 7.82
N LYS A 236 -38.80 38.89 7.79
CA LYS A 236 -39.85 38.31 6.93
C LYS A 236 -40.10 36.87 7.38
N SER A 237 -41.36 36.53 7.59
CA SER A 237 -41.81 35.20 7.97
C SER A 237 -41.24 34.14 7.04
N LYS A 238 -40.62 33.09 7.59
CA LYS A 238 -40.51 31.78 6.92
C LYS A 238 -40.17 30.69 7.94
N GLU A 239 -41.18 29.83 8.12
CA GLU A 239 -41.11 28.39 8.36
C GLU A 239 -39.87 27.85 9.08
N SER A 240 -40.09 27.46 10.34
CA SER A 240 -39.14 26.73 11.17
C SER A 240 -38.75 25.40 10.51
N ALA A 241 -37.67 25.41 9.73
CA ALA A 241 -37.06 24.18 9.25
C ALA A 241 -36.38 23.47 10.43
N LEU A 242 -37.02 22.42 10.94
CA LEU A 242 -36.42 21.41 11.79
C LEU A 242 -35.32 20.70 10.99
N ARG A 243 -34.09 21.21 11.05
CA ARG A 243 -32.93 20.41 10.67
C ARG A 243 -32.47 19.70 11.93
N HIS A 244 -32.81 18.41 12.03
CA HIS A 244 -32.13 17.49 12.94
C HIS A 244 -30.67 17.45 12.46
N PHE A 245 -29.79 18.10 13.21
CA PHE A 245 -28.39 17.75 13.18
C PHE A 245 -28.21 16.77 14.33
N ASP A 246 -28.16 15.49 13.97
CA ASP A 246 -27.56 14.48 14.83
C ASP A 246 -26.06 14.80 14.85
N LEU A 247 -25.66 15.61 15.83
CA LEU A 247 -24.27 15.70 16.23
C LEU A 247 -24.02 14.48 17.12
N PHE A 248 -23.22 13.57 16.58
CA PHE A 248 -22.75 12.35 17.23
C PHE A 248 -21.86 12.69 18.43
#